data_AF-L7U8U9-F1
#
_entry.id   AF-L7U8U9-F1
#
_cell.length_a   1.000
_cell.length_b   1.000
_cell.length_c   1.000
_cell.angle_alpha   90.00
_cell.angle_beta   90.00
_cell.angle_gamma   90.00
#
_symmetry.space_group_name_H-M   'P 1'
#
loop_
_entity.id
_entity.type
_entity.pdbx_description
1 polymer ?
#
loop_
_entity_poly.entity_id
_entity_poly.type
_entity_poly.pdbx_seq_one_letter_code
_entity_poly.pdbx_strand_id
1 'polypeptide(L)'
;MSSDRDIDGWLSDRGITLTEARQRARAVLEDAGLTRPGKLRMSEPKLLKAAEVLTGRFFPVCADGACLKVAQASGREPLRVEPRSHCARCGGSANHRAEVAFVESCHRHGVRRVVVVGGSPAVREELEEKLGHHIDLRMVDGTERRTADRARSDLDWADLVLVWGATELHHKVSGHYTHGGPAYSHKVVHVVRRGVAALLEEGMTHLARSR
;
A
#
# COMPACT_ATOMS: atom_id res chain seq x y z
N MET A 1 -19.60 -30.38 -20.48
CA MET A 1 -19.81 -30.74 -19.06
C MET A 1 -20.11 -29.45 -18.30
N SER A 2 -21.30 -29.30 -17.70
CA SER A 2 -21.58 -28.14 -16.84
C SER A 2 -20.92 -28.36 -15.48
N SER A 3 -19.78 -27.72 -15.24
CA SER A 3 -19.07 -27.72 -13.96
C SER A 3 -19.73 -26.73 -13.00
N ASP A 4 -20.98 -26.99 -12.61
CA ASP A 4 -21.66 -26.21 -11.58
C ASP A 4 -20.80 -26.23 -10.30
N ARG A 5 -20.36 -25.07 -9.81
CA ARG A 5 -19.54 -24.97 -8.60
C ARG A 5 -20.41 -24.70 -7.38
N ASP A 6 -19.97 -25.18 -6.22
CA ASP A 6 -20.53 -24.79 -4.94
C ASP A 6 -20.33 -23.29 -4.69
N ILE A 7 -21.40 -22.59 -4.34
CA ILE A 7 -21.42 -21.13 -4.17
C ILE A 7 -20.58 -20.73 -2.96
N ASP A 8 -20.70 -21.45 -1.85
CA ASP A 8 -20.03 -21.08 -0.61
C ASP A 8 -18.52 -21.35 -0.71
N GLY A 9 -18.11 -22.44 -1.38
CA GLY A 9 -16.72 -22.69 -1.76
C GLY A 9 -16.16 -21.61 -2.68
N TRP A 10 -16.93 -21.18 -3.68
CA TRP A 10 -16.52 -20.09 -4.58
C TRP A 10 -16.40 -18.71 -3.89
N LEU A 11 -17.24 -18.44 -2.89
CA LEU A 11 -17.13 -17.27 -2.01
C LEU A 11 -15.90 -17.38 -1.09
N SER A 12 -15.63 -18.57 -0.56
CA SER A 12 -14.46 -18.85 0.27
C SER A 12 -13.14 -18.63 -0.48
N ASP A 13 -13.06 -19.04 -1.75
CA ASP A 13 -11.89 -18.78 -2.62
C ASP A 13 -11.58 -17.28 -2.81
N ARG A 14 -12.55 -16.40 -2.48
CA ARG A 14 -12.43 -14.94 -2.52
C ARG A 14 -12.21 -14.32 -1.13
N GLY A 15 -12.00 -15.16 -0.12
CA GLY A 15 -11.86 -14.76 1.27
C GLY A 15 -13.17 -14.36 1.95
N ILE A 16 -14.33 -14.60 1.33
CA ILE A 16 -15.64 -14.32 1.94
C ILE A 16 -16.04 -15.54 2.78
N THR A 17 -15.36 -15.71 3.91
CA THR A 17 -15.48 -16.88 4.81
C THR A 17 -16.33 -16.57 6.05
N LEU A 18 -16.31 -15.32 6.51
CA LEU A 18 -17.11 -14.86 7.64
C LEU A 18 -18.61 -14.98 7.37
N THR A 19 -19.36 -15.45 8.36
CA THR A 19 -20.81 -15.72 8.21
C THR A 19 -21.60 -14.51 7.74
N GLU A 20 -21.39 -13.35 8.36
CA GLU A 20 -22.07 -12.11 7.97
C GLU A 20 -21.70 -11.67 6.54
N ALA A 21 -20.42 -11.78 6.17
CA ALA A 21 -19.95 -11.44 4.83
C ALA A 21 -20.55 -12.37 3.77
N ARG A 22 -20.65 -13.67 4.06
CA ARG A 22 -21.30 -14.66 3.17
C ARG A 22 -22.78 -14.38 3.00
N GLN A 23 -23.49 -14.07 4.08
CA GLN A 23 -24.91 -13.72 4.04
C GLN A 23 -25.15 -12.47 3.19
N ARG A 24 -24.35 -11.40 3.39
CA ARG A 24 -24.41 -10.18 2.58
C ARG A 24 -24.10 -10.43 1.11
N ALA A 25 -23.05 -11.19 0.82
CA ALA A 25 -22.70 -11.54 -0.56
C ALA A 25 -23.81 -12.36 -1.23
N ARG A 26 -24.37 -13.36 -0.55
CA ARG A 26 -25.49 -14.16 -1.06
C ARG A 26 -26.72 -13.31 -1.34
N ALA A 27 -27.11 -12.43 -0.41
CA ALA A 27 -28.26 -11.54 -0.60
C ALA A 27 -28.13 -10.71 -1.88
N VAL A 28 -26.95 -10.12 -2.13
CA VAL A 28 -26.71 -9.37 -3.37
C VAL A 28 -26.78 -10.24 -4.63
N LEU A 29 -26.33 -11.49 -4.57
CA LEU A 29 -26.45 -12.43 -5.70
C LEU A 29 -27.90 -12.91 -5.93
N GLU A 30 -28.69 -13.01 -4.87
CA GLU A 30 -30.12 -13.34 -4.93
C GLU A 30 -30.92 -12.18 -5.52
N ASP A 31 -30.68 -10.95 -5.06
CA ASP A 31 -31.29 -9.72 -5.59
C ASP A 31 -30.95 -9.51 -7.07
N ALA A 32 -29.76 -9.90 -7.50
CA ALA A 32 -29.34 -9.86 -8.90
C ALA A 32 -29.90 -11.01 -9.77
N GLY A 33 -30.70 -11.93 -9.20
CA GLY A 33 -31.28 -13.08 -9.91
C GLY A 33 -30.26 -14.15 -10.33
N LEU A 34 -29.04 -14.11 -9.77
CA LEU A 34 -27.97 -15.05 -10.12
C LEU A 34 -28.14 -16.39 -9.38
N THR A 35 -28.67 -16.34 -8.16
CA THR A 35 -29.04 -17.51 -7.34
C THR A 35 -30.41 -17.31 -6.68
N ARG A 36 -30.84 -18.27 -5.87
CA ARG A 36 -32.07 -18.20 -5.05
C ARG A 36 -31.80 -18.72 -3.64
N PRO A 37 -32.62 -18.37 -2.64
CA PRO A 37 -32.52 -18.93 -1.30
C PRO A 37 -32.41 -20.45 -1.32
N GLY A 38 -31.46 -21.00 -0.56
CA GLY A 38 -31.20 -22.44 -0.46
C GLY A 38 -30.49 -23.07 -1.66
N LYS A 39 -30.28 -22.37 -2.78
CA LYS A 39 -29.48 -22.91 -3.90
C LYS A 39 -28.00 -22.96 -3.50
N LEU A 40 -27.38 -24.12 -3.75
CA LEU A 40 -26.00 -24.41 -3.34
C LEU A 40 -24.99 -24.28 -4.49
N ARG A 41 -25.42 -24.49 -5.73
CA ARG A 41 -24.51 -24.52 -6.89
C ARG A 41 -24.85 -23.48 -7.94
N MET A 42 -23.84 -23.00 -8.66
CA MET A 42 -23.97 -22.01 -9.73
C MET A 42 -23.11 -22.41 -10.93
N SER A 43 -23.63 -22.20 -12.14
CA SER A 43 -22.90 -22.46 -13.38
C SER A 43 -21.79 -21.43 -13.62
N GLU A 44 -20.75 -21.82 -14.34
CA GLU A 44 -19.57 -20.98 -14.57
C GLU A 44 -19.87 -19.60 -15.22
N PRO A 45 -20.75 -19.48 -16.23
CA PRO A 45 -21.12 -18.16 -16.76
C PRO A 45 -21.78 -17.25 -15.71
N LYS A 46 -22.57 -17.83 -14.79
CA LYS A 46 -23.18 -17.07 -13.68
C LYS A 46 -22.15 -16.66 -12.63
N LEU A 47 -21.10 -17.45 -12.42
CA LEU A 47 -20.00 -17.10 -11.51
C LEU A 47 -19.20 -15.89 -12.00
N LEU A 48 -18.98 -15.78 -13.32
CA LEU A 48 -18.37 -14.57 -13.90
C LEU A 48 -19.24 -13.34 -13.62
N LYS A 49 -20.55 -13.45 -13.86
CA LYS A 49 -21.47 -12.35 -13.57
C LYS A 49 -21.56 -12.02 -12.07
N ALA A 50 -21.53 -13.04 -11.22
CA ALA A 50 -21.50 -12.89 -9.77
C ALA A 50 -20.25 -12.13 -9.32
N ALA A 51 -19.07 -12.42 -9.90
CA ALA A 51 -17.84 -11.71 -9.59
C ALA A 51 -17.94 -10.21 -9.92
N GLU A 52 -18.52 -9.87 -11.08
CA GLU A 52 -18.75 -8.48 -11.47
C GLU A 52 -19.70 -7.76 -10.50
N VAL A 53 -20.84 -8.38 -10.18
CA VAL A 53 -21.83 -7.83 -9.26
C VAL A 53 -21.23 -7.57 -7.88
N LEU A 54 -20.49 -8.54 -7.33
CA LEU A 54 -19.83 -8.38 -6.03
C LEU A 54 -18.73 -7.33 -6.08
N THR A 55 -17.93 -7.27 -7.14
CA THR A 55 -16.86 -6.27 -7.30
C THR A 55 -17.42 -4.85 -7.44
N GLY A 56 -18.55 -4.71 -8.12
CA GLY A 56 -19.26 -3.43 -8.26
C GLY A 56 -19.87 -2.96 -6.94
N ARG A 57 -20.39 -3.88 -6.12
CA ARG A 57 -21.05 -3.52 -4.85
C ARG A 57 -20.08 -3.34 -3.68
N PHE A 58 -19.11 -4.24 -3.56
CA PHE A 58 -18.29 -4.39 -2.37
C PHE A 58 -16.83 -3.99 -2.58
N PHE A 59 -16.22 -3.49 -1.51
CA PHE A 59 -14.78 -3.33 -1.35
C PHE A 59 -14.27 -4.41 -0.38
N PRO A 60 -13.54 -5.44 -0.86
CA PRO A 60 -12.95 -6.47 -0.01
C PRO A 60 -11.89 -5.90 0.94
N VAL A 61 -12.06 -6.07 2.25
CA VAL A 61 -11.22 -5.41 3.26
C VAL A 61 -10.85 -6.29 4.46
N CYS A 62 -9.57 -6.26 4.87
CA CYS A 62 -9.07 -6.93 6.08
C CYS A 62 -9.29 -6.10 7.36
N ALA A 63 -8.99 -6.65 8.54
CA ALA A 63 -9.29 -6.07 9.87
C ALA A 63 -8.59 -4.74 10.18
N ASP A 64 -7.62 -4.37 9.36
CA ASP A 64 -6.84 -3.18 9.59
C ASP A 64 -7.68 -1.90 9.41
N GLY A 65 -7.67 -1.03 10.42
CA GLY A 65 -8.44 0.20 10.43
C GLY A 65 -8.07 1.17 9.30
N ALA A 66 -6.82 1.17 8.83
CA ALA A 66 -6.41 1.99 7.69
C ALA A 66 -7.04 1.48 6.39
N CYS A 67 -7.09 0.16 6.20
CA CYS A 67 -7.78 -0.43 5.05
C CYS A 67 -9.29 -0.17 5.10
N LEU A 68 -9.90 -0.22 6.30
CA LEU A 68 -11.33 0.06 6.47
C LEU A 68 -11.70 1.49 6.09
N LYS A 69 -10.90 2.48 6.51
CA LYS A 69 -11.11 3.89 6.13
C LYS A 69 -11.09 4.10 4.62
N VAL A 70 -10.17 3.44 3.92
CA VAL A 70 -10.11 3.48 2.44
C VAL A 70 -11.35 2.83 1.83
N ALA A 71 -11.77 1.66 2.34
CA ALA A 71 -12.97 0.99 1.87
C ALA A 71 -14.22 1.88 2.02
N GLN A 72 -14.36 2.56 3.17
CA GLN A 72 -15.46 3.50 3.43
C GLN A 72 -15.46 4.71 2.48
N ALA A 73 -14.28 5.21 2.11
CA ALA A 73 -14.13 6.32 1.16
C ALA A 73 -14.23 5.89 -0.32
N SER A 74 -14.30 4.59 -0.61
CA SER A 74 -14.22 4.06 -1.98
C SER A 74 -15.50 4.21 -2.81
N GLY A 75 -16.62 4.60 -2.20
CA GLY A 75 -17.95 4.59 -2.82
C GLY A 75 -18.59 3.19 -2.94
N ARG A 76 -17.89 2.13 -2.53
CA ARG A 76 -18.40 0.75 -2.42
C ARG A 76 -18.58 0.35 -0.95
N GLU A 77 -19.43 -0.63 -0.70
CA GLU A 77 -19.65 -1.12 0.66
C GLU A 77 -18.46 -1.95 1.17
N PRO A 78 -17.94 -1.69 2.38
CA PRO A 78 -16.93 -2.57 2.97
C PRO A 78 -17.47 -3.99 3.17
N LEU A 79 -16.73 -4.98 2.66
CA LEU A 79 -16.98 -6.40 2.89
C LEU A 79 -15.76 -7.04 3.53
N ARG A 80 -15.95 -7.58 4.73
CA ARG A 80 -14.90 -8.24 5.51
C ARG A 80 -14.42 -9.51 4.81
N VAL A 81 -13.10 -9.66 4.64
CA VAL A 81 -12.49 -10.87 4.04
C VAL A 81 -11.34 -11.44 4.89
N GLU A 82 -11.20 -12.76 4.84
CA GLU A 82 -10.15 -13.55 5.47
C GLU A 82 -9.72 -14.74 4.59
N PRO A 83 -8.42 -15.05 4.47
CA PRO A 83 -7.28 -14.36 5.09
C PRO A 83 -7.02 -12.96 4.52
N ARG A 84 -6.18 -12.16 5.21
CA ARG A 84 -5.86 -10.77 4.85
C ARG A 84 -5.33 -10.58 3.43
N SER A 85 -4.81 -11.63 2.80
CA SER A 85 -4.35 -11.62 1.40
C SER A 85 -5.46 -11.27 0.39
N HIS A 86 -6.74 -11.50 0.74
CA HIS A 86 -7.87 -11.10 -0.11
C HIS A 86 -8.25 -9.62 0.00
N CYS A 87 -7.56 -8.83 0.84
CA CYS A 87 -7.86 -7.41 0.96
C CYS A 87 -7.45 -6.66 -0.32
N ALA A 88 -8.41 -5.98 -0.94
CA ALA A 88 -8.19 -5.21 -2.16
C ALA A 88 -7.26 -4.00 -1.97
N ARG A 89 -7.05 -3.55 -0.72
CA ARG A 89 -6.14 -2.43 -0.41
C ARG A 89 -4.70 -2.88 -0.17
N CYS A 90 -4.50 -3.89 0.68
CA CYS A 90 -3.15 -4.23 1.14
C CYS A 90 -2.63 -5.56 0.60
N GLY A 91 -3.46 -6.38 -0.04
CA GLY A 91 -3.07 -7.72 -0.49
C GLY A 91 -2.49 -8.59 0.65
N GLY A 92 -2.79 -8.25 1.90
CA GLY A 92 -2.20 -8.91 3.06
C GLY A 92 -0.76 -8.51 3.37
N SER A 93 -0.24 -7.38 2.90
CA SER A 93 1.10 -6.87 3.25
C SER A 93 1.03 -5.49 3.90
N ALA A 94 1.78 -5.29 4.99
CA ALA A 94 1.91 -3.98 5.62
C ALA A 94 2.76 -3.03 4.77
N ASN A 95 3.81 -3.56 4.11
CA ASN A 95 4.63 -2.80 3.16
C ASN A 95 3.77 -2.32 2.00
N HIS A 96 3.02 -3.23 1.36
CA HIS A 96 2.17 -2.85 0.23
C HIS A 96 1.12 -1.79 0.60
N ARG A 97 0.52 -1.91 1.80
CA ARG A 97 -0.38 -0.87 2.31
C ARG A 97 0.32 0.48 2.44
N ALA A 98 1.54 0.49 2.98
CA ALA A 98 2.33 1.70 3.18
C ALA A 98 2.80 2.30 1.85
N GLU A 99 3.19 1.48 0.88
CA GLU A 99 3.55 1.89 -0.49
C GLU A 99 2.41 2.68 -1.14
N VAL A 100 1.20 2.07 -1.20
CA VAL A 100 0.04 2.72 -1.83
C VAL A 100 -0.34 3.99 -1.07
N ALA A 101 -0.35 3.96 0.26
CA ALA A 101 -0.66 5.14 1.07
C ALA A 101 0.37 6.27 0.90
N PHE A 102 1.65 5.93 0.77
CA PHE A 102 2.73 6.89 0.59
C PHE A 102 2.64 7.57 -0.77
N VAL A 103 2.40 6.82 -1.84
CA VAL A 103 2.19 7.38 -3.18
C VAL A 103 1.00 8.35 -3.20
N GLU A 104 -0.13 7.97 -2.60
CA GLU A 104 -1.30 8.85 -2.46
C GLU A 104 -1.00 10.11 -1.64
N SER A 105 -0.22 9.98 -0.57
CA SER A 105 0.21 11.10 0.26
C SER A 105 1.10 12.07 -0.53
N CYS A 106 2.07 11.53 -1.29
CA CYS A 106 2.96 12.32 -2.14
C CYS A 106 2.17 13.10 -3.19
N HIS A 107 1.26 12.45 -3.92
CA HIS A 107 0.38 13.10 -4.89
C HIS A 107 -0.43 14.24 -4.27
N ARG A 108 -1.02 14.01 -3.09
CA ARG A 108 -1.82 15.01 -2.38
C ARG A 108 -1.01 16.24 -1.95
N HIS A 109 0.29 16.06 -1.70
CA HIS A 109 1.19 17.12 -1.22
C HIS A 109 2.08 17.68 -2.34
N GLY A 110 1.86 17.25 -3.59
CA GLY A 110 2.67 17.68 -4.73
C GLY A 110 4.12 17.20 -4.72
N VAL A 111 4.45 16.20 -3.89
CA VAL A 111 5.78 15.57 -3.85
C VAL A 111 5.92 14.62 -5.03
N ARG A 112 6.92 14.85 -5.88
CA ARG A 112 7.20 14.02 -7.06
C ARG A 112 8.57 13.38 -7.00
N ARG A 113 9.53 14.04 -6.35
CA ARG A 113 10.93 13.63 -6.28
C ARG A 113 11.30 13.24 -4.85
N VAL A 114 11.60 11.97 -4.64
CA VAL A 114 11.94 11.41 -3.33
C VAL A 114 13.35 10.85 -3.36
N VAL A 115 14.15 11.18 -2.35
CA VAL A 115 15.45 10.55 -2.10
C VAL A 115 15.33 9.69 -0.85
N VAL A 116 15.79 8.44 -0.92
CA VAL A 116 15.94 7.57 0.25
C VAL A 116 17.42 7.28 0.43
N VAL A 117 17.95 7.53 1.63
CA VAL A 117 19.36 7.33 1.97
C VAL A 117 19.48 6.16 2.94
N GLY A 118 20.19 5.11 2.54
CA GLY A 118 20.29 3.83 3.25
C GLY A 118 19.44 2.74 2.60
N GLY A 119 19.11 1.71 3.38
CA GLY A 119 18.48 0.49 2.91
C GLY A 119 19.51 -0.53 2.39
N SER A 120 19.26 -1.82 2.65
CA SER A 120 20.06 -2.88 2.04
C SER A 120 19.79 -2.95 0.52
N PRO A 121 20.71 -3.53 -0.29
CA PRO A 121 20.52 -3.63 -1.74
C PRO A 121 19.15 -4.18 -2.16
N ALA A 122 18.72 -5.29 -1.57
CA ALA A 122 17.41 -5.91 -1.87
C ALA A 122 16.21 -4.99 -1.57
N VAL A 123 16.28 -4.20 -0.48
CA VAL A 123 15.21 -3.26 -0.13
C VAL A 123 15.20 -2.06 -1.08
N ARG A 124 16.38 -1.63 -1.57
CA ARG A 124 16.47 -0.56 -2.56
C ARG A 124 15.83 -0.99 -3.88
N GLU A 125 16.14 -2.19 -4.35
CA GLU A 125 15.50 -2.78 -5.54
C GLU A 125 13.98 -2.91 -5.37
N GLU A 126 13.51 -3.41 -4.22
CA GLU A 126 12.07 -3.52 -3.92
C GLU A 126 11.37 -2.15 -3.97
N LEU A 127 11.95 -1.11 -3.36
CA LEU A 127 11.39 0.23 -3.35
C LEU A 127 11.37 0.87 -4.74
N GLU A 128 12.42 0.68 -5.54
CA GLU A 128 12.47 1.14 -6.93
C GLU A 128 11.40 0.46 -7.79
N GLU A 129 11.25 -0.86 -7.68
CA GLU A 129 10.22 -1.61 -8.41
C GLU A 129 8.80 -1.14 -8.03
N LYS A 130 8.53 -0.94 -6.73
CA LYS A 130 7.19 -0.61 -6.24
C LYS A 130 6.82 0.86 -6.38
N LEU A 131 7.78 1.78 -6.27
CA LEU A 131 7.51 3.22 -6.21
C LEU A 131 8.00 3.99 -7.44
N GLY A 132 9.02 3.50 -8.14
CA GLY A 132 9.69 4.23 -9.22
C GLY A 132 8.80 4.56 -10.43
N HIS A 133 7.70 3.83 -10.61
CA HIS A 133 6.69 4.12 -11.64
C HIS A 133 5.68 5.20 -11.23
N HIS A 134 5.66 5.59 -9.96
CA HIS A 134 4.69 6.52 -9.40
C HIS A 134 5.31 7.84 -8.93
N ILE A 135 6.58 7.81 -8.53
CA ILE A 135 7.38 8.95 -8.08
C ILE A 135 8.80 8.82 -8.65
N ASP A 136 9.44 9.95 -8.91
CA ASP A 136 10.86 9.95 -9.24
C ASP A 136 11.63 9.60 -7.96
N LEU A 137 12.23 8.41 -7.93
CA LEU A 137 12.93 7.89 -6.77
C LEU A 137 14.44 7.87 -7.01
N ARG A 138 15.21 8.32 -6.01
CA ARG A 138 16.66 8.10 -5.93
C ARG A 138 17.00 7.32 -4.68
N MET A 139 17.56 6.14 -4.86
CA MET A 139 18.13 5.35 -3.76
C MET A 139 19.62 5.65 -3.61
N VAL A 140 20.02 6.07 -2.41
CA VAL A 140 21.41 6.38 -2.09
C VAL A 140 21.94 5.32 -1.15
N ASP A 141 22.99 4.63 -1.57
CA ASP A 141 23.72 3.68 -0.74
C ASP A 141 24.32 4.40 0.48
N GLY A 142 23.98 3.92 1.68
CA GLY A 142 24.48 4.46 2.94
C GLY A 142 25.88 3.99 3.32
N THR A 143 26.43 2.98 2.63
CA THR A 143 27.76 2.39 2.85
C THR A 143 28.83 2.98 1.93
N GLU A 144 28.43 3.51 0.77
CA GLU A 144 29.36 4.11 -0.18
C GLU A 144 29.79 5.52 0.23
N ARG A 145 30.99 5.92 -0.22
CA ARG A 145 31.50 7.27 0.00
C ARG A 145 30.67 8.30 -0.79
N ARG A 146 29.72 8.94 -0.12
CA ARG A 146 29.03 10.13 -0.63
C ARG A 146 29.85 11.39 -0.33
N THR A 147 30.00 12.27 -1.30
CA THR A 147 30.59 13.61 -1.09
C THR A 147 29.51 14.61 -0.68
N ALA A 148 29.92 15.71 -0.03
CA ALA A 148 29.02 16.78 0.35
C ALA A 148 28.27 17.39 -0.85
N ASP A 149 28.95 17.56 -2.00
CA ASP A 149 28.35 18.12 -3.21
C ASP A 149 27.29 17.20 -3.82
N ARG A 150 27.52 15.87 -3.79
CA ARG A 150 26.50 14.91 -4.25
C ARG A 150 25.27 14.96 -3.36
N ALA A 151 25.46 14.92 -2.03
CA ALA A 151 24.35 15.02 -1.09
C ALA A 151 23.58 16.35 -1.24
N ARG A 152 24.27 17.46 -1.49
CA ARG A 152 23.62 18.75 -1.79
C ARG A 152 22.80 18.69 -3.08
N SER A 153 23.34 18.08 -4.14
CA SER A 153 22.60 17.90 -5.39
C SER A 153 21.32 17.08 -5.18
N ASP A 154 21.35 16.06 -4.33
CA ASP A 154 20.17 15.29 -3.97
C ASP A 154 19.17 16.13 -3.17
N LEU A 155 19.65 16.90 -2.19
CA LEU A 155 18.83 17.82 -1.41
C LEU A 155 18.17 18.89 -2.29
N ASP A 156 18.86 19.43 -3.28
CA ASP A 156 18.32 20.43 -4.20
C ASP A 156 17.28 19.82 -5.16
N TRP A 157 17.50 18.58 -5.59
CA TRP A 157 16.61 17.88 -6.50
C TRP A 157 15.32 17.38 -5.81
N ALA A 158 15.39 16.94 -4.56
CA ALA A 158 14.27 16.26 -3.90
C ALA A 158 13.20 17.22 -3.37
N ASP A 159 11.95 16.78 -3.42
CA ASP A 159 10.84 17.39 -2.68
C ASP A 159 10.74 16.78 -1.26
N LEU A 160 11.22 15.54 -1.08
CA LEU A 160 11.29 14.83 0.20
C LEU A 160 12.55 13.95 0.27
N VAL A 161 13.24 13.96 1.42
CA VAL A 161 14.41 13.12 1.68
C VAL A 161 14.17 12.28 2.94
N LEU A 162 14.26 10.97 2.81
CA LEU A 162 14.14 10.02 3.92
C LEU A 162 15.53 9.45 4.24
N VAL A 163 16.08 9.82 5.39
CA VAL A 163 17.38 9.34 5.87
C VAL A 163 17.16 8.15 6.80
N TRP A 164 17.44 6.95 6.32
CA TRP A 164 17.07 5.71 7.00
C TRP A 164 18.17 5.17 7.91
N GLY A 165 18.31 5.80 9.09
CA GLY A 165 19.33 5.47 10.08
C GLY A 165 19.21 4.09 10.74
N ALA A 166 18.11 3.36 10.51
CA ALA A 166 17.90 2.01 11.04
C ALA A 166 18.54 0.89 10.20
N THR A 167 19.21 1.26 9.10
CA THR A 167 19.80 0.37 8.09
C THR A 167 21.30 0.66 7.93
N GLU A 168 21.97 0.04 6.96
CA GLU A 168 23.38 0.28 6.65
C GLU A 168 23.59 1.75 6.22
N LEU A 169 23.96 2.60 7.18
CA LEU A 169 24.18 4.02 6.96
C LEU A 169 25.38 4.50 7.76
N HIS A 170 26.46 4.81 7.07
CA HIS A 170 27.66 5.37 7.69
C HIS A 170 27.35 6.78 8.22
N HIS A 171 27.74 7.07 9.46
CA HIS A 171 27.48 8.36 10.12
C HIS A 171 27.95 9.58 9.30
N LYS A 172 28.99 9.39 8.48
CA LYS A 172 29.49 10.43 7.56
C LYS A 172 28.52 10.74 6.42
N VAL A 173 27.85 9.73 5.86
CA VAL A 173 26.87 9.89 4.78
C VAL A 173 25.60 10.53 5.33
N SER A 174 25.06 10.02 6.45
CA SER A 174 23.88 10.63 7.09
C SER A 174 24.13 12.09 7.45
N GLY A 175 25.33 12.40 7.96
CA GLY A 175 25.73 13.76 8.31
C GLY A 175 25.62 14.75 7.16
N HIS A 176 25.89 14.34 5.91
CA HIS A 176 25.77 15.22 4.75
C HIS A 176 24.31 15.61 4.42
N TYR A 177 23.34 14.78 4.80
CA TYR A 177 21.91 15.09 4.60
C TYR A 177 21.29 15.80 5.80
N THR A 178 21.66 15.40 7.02
CA THR A 178 21.06 15.95 8.25
C THR A 178 21.65 17.30 8.65
N HIS A 179 22.89 17.61 8.26
CA HIS A 179 23.55 18.90 8.53
C HIS A 179 23.56 19.84 7.33
N GLY A 180 22.72 19.61 6.31
CA GLY A 180 22.61 20.46 5.11
C GLY A 180 22.18 21.92 5.39
N GLY A 181 21.81 22.23 6.64
CA GLY A 181 21.43 23.56 7.11
C GLY A 181 19.92 23.75 7.23
N PRO A 182 19.46 24.87 7.83
CA PRO A 182 18.05 25.13 8.07
C PRO A 182 17.19 25.10 6.81
N ALA A 183 17.78 25.44 5.66
CA ALA A 183 17.11 25.51 4.37
C ALA A 183 16.44 24.20 3.92
N TYR A 184 16.97 23.03 4.31
CA TYR A 184 16.43 21.72 3.90
C TYR A 184 15.67 21.00 5.01
N SER A 185 15.70 21.51 6.24
CA SER A 185 15.09 20.85 7.42
C SER A 185 13.60 20.53 7.25
N HIS A 186 12.88 21.36 6.49
CA HIS A 186 11.45 21.19 6.21
C HIS A 186 11.12 19.98 5.30
N LYS A 187 12.12 19.34 4.67
CA LYS A 187 11.92 18.21 3.76
C LYS A 187 12.83 17.01 4.03
N VAL A 188 13.64 17.04 5.08
CA VAL A 188 14.52 15.94 5.48
C VAL A 188 13.93 15.24 6.71
N VAL A 189 13.68 13.94 6.60
CA VAL A 189 13.11 13.10 7.66
C VAL A 189 14.14 12.07 8.09
N HIS A 190 14.50 12.06 9.37
CA HIS A 190 15.36 11.03 9.93
C HIS A 190 14.51 9.85 10.43
N VAL A 191 14.63 8.70 9.76
CA VAL A 191 13.86 7.50 10.05
C VAL A 191 14.70 6.52 10.85
N VAL A 192 14.33 6.38 12.13
CA VAL A 192 15.03 5.50 13.10
C VAL A 192 14.41 4.10 13.20
N ARG A 193 13.23 3.88 12.61
CA ARG A 193 12.52 2.59 12.64
C ARG A 193 12.95 1.71 11.47
N ARG A 194 13.05 0.39 11.70
CA ARG A 194 13.33 -0.61 10.65
C ARG A 194 12.05 -0.98 9.88
N GLY A 195 12.24 -1.45 8.65
CA GLY A 195 11.17 -1.93 7.75
C GLY A 195 10.59 -0.85 6.82
N VAL A 196 10.26 -1.26 5.60
CA VAL A 196 9.71 -0.39 4.53
C VAL A 196 8.45 0.34 4.99
N ALA A 197 7.50 -0.36 5.62
CA ALA A 197 6.29 0.28 6.12
C ALA A 197 6.58 1.45 7.08
N ALA A 198 7.54 1.28 8.00
CA ALA A 198 7.90 2.32 8.95
C ALA A 198 8.59 3.52 8.27
N LEU A 199 9.47 3.27 7.30
CA LEU A 199 10.10 4.32 6.48
C LEU A 199 9.04 5.22 5.81
N LEU A 200 8.08 4.59 5.14
CA LEU A 200 7.05 5.29 4.40
C LEU A 200 6.05 6.00 5.33
N GLU A 201 5.72 5.40 6.48
CA GLU A 201 4.88 6.01 7.53
C GLU A 201 5.48 7.29 8.12
N GLU A 202 6.79 7.32 8.38
CA GLU A 202 7.47 8.54 8.85
C GLU A 202 7.41 9.63 7.78
N GLY A 203 7.64 9.27 6.51
CA GLY A 203 7.48 10.19 5.38
C GLY A 203 6.08 10.79 5.29
N MET A 204 5.03 9.95 5.38
CA MET A 204 3.63 10.43 5.40
C MET A 204 3.34 11.34 6.59
N THR A 205 3.84 10.99 7.78
CA THR A 205 3.65 11.78 9.00
C THR A 205 4.29 13.16 8.87
N HIS A 206 5.47 13.23 8.26
CA HIS A 206 6.16 14.50 7.97
C HIS A 206 5.37 15.37 7.00
N LEU A 207 4.89 14.79 5.89
CA LEU A 207 4.08 15.51 4.90
C LEU A 207 2.82 16.10 5.53
N ALA A 208 2.13 15.33 6.38
CA ALA A 208 0.92 15.79 7.05
C ALA A 208 1.15 16.95 8.04
N ARG A 209 2.36 17.08 8.59
CA ARG A 209 2.75 18.16 9.54
C ARG A 209 3.23 19.43 8.84
N SER A 210 3.69 19.33 7.61
CA SER A 210 4.30 20.45 6.87
C SER A 210 3.25 21.36 6.20
N ARG A 211 2.00 21.32 6.69
CA ARG A 211 0.85 22.06 6.18
C ARG A 211 0.40 23.12 7.17
#